data_AF-A0A4R7VCZ7-F1
#
_entry.id   AF-A0A4R7VCZ7-F1
#
_cell.length_a   1.000
_cell.length_b   1.000
_cell.length_c   1.000
_cell.angle_alpha   90.00
_cell.angle_beta   90.00
_cell.angle_gamma   90.00
#
_symmetry.space_group_name_H-M   'P 1'
#
loop_
_entity.id
_entity.type
_entity.pdbx_description
1 polymer ?
#
loop_
_entity_poly.entity_id
_entity_poly.type
_entity_poly.pdbx_seq_one_letter_code
_entity_poly.pdbx_strand_id
1 'polypeptide(L)'
;MNVVDAPKPITRPKAIESAFQAVLASVVVSAAGTVATVLFDRALLTGWVTDTLDSLPPDQRMSVPAMVGAMQVMLGVSIALFAGLFVLFAVKMRTGRNWARVVLTIYTAMGVWSFLTAVASSGAELSLMWSLAEVAFGVTAVIYMFRPESTKYFAEYKERRQHARRRP
;
A
#
# COMPACT_ATOMS: atom_id res chain seq x y z
N MET A 1 -33.86 -28.69 26.76
CA MET A 1 -33.36 -27.31 26.67
C MET A 1 -32.15 -27.35 25.74
N ASN A 2 -32.33 -27.09 24.45
CA ASN A 2 -31.25 -27.17 23.47
C ASN A 2 -30.34 -25.96 23.68
N VAL A 3 -29.15 -26.18 24.25
CA VAL A 3 -28.08 -25.19 24.24
C VAL A 3 -27.69 -25.05 22.78
N VAL A 4 -28.17 -23.99 22.13
CA VAL A 4 -27.69 -23.61 20.80
C VAL A 4 -26.23 -23.22 21.01
N ASP A 5 -25.31 -24.13 20.72
CA ASP A 5 -23.87 -23.85 20.79
C ASP A 5 -23.58 -22.60 19.95
N ALA A 6 -23.27 -21.49 20.62
CA ALA A 6 -22.93 -20.25 19.96
C ALA A 6 -21.71 -20.52 19.06
N PRO A 7 -21.67 -19.98 17.81
CA PRO A 7 -20.55 -20.23 16.92
C PRO A 7 -19.24 -19.81 17.58
N LYS A 8 -18.31 -20.76 17.77
CA LYS A 8 -16.99 -20.50 18.37
C LYS A 8 -16.33 -19.29 17.70
N PRO A 9 -15.79 -18.29 18.42
CA PRO A 9 -15.12 -17.15 17.79
C PRO A 9 -13.94 -17.60 16.91
N ILE A 10 -13.82 -17.06 15.69
CA ILE A 10 -12.62 -17.29 14.86
C ILE A 10 -11.44 -16.63 15.56
N THR A 11 -10.48 -17.43 16.00
CA THR A 11 -9.28 -16.91 16.65
C THR A 11 -8.31 -16.42 15.59
N ARG A 12 -7.89 -15.16 15.68
CA ARG A 12 -6.95 -14.57 14.72
C ARG A 12 -5.53 -15.12 14.96
N PRO A 13 -4.88 -15.70 13.94
CA PRO A 13 -3.48 -16.11 14.03
C PRO A 13 -2.54 -14.91 14.24
N LYS A 14 -1.44 -15.10 14.97
CA LYS A 14 -0.39 -14.08 15.13
C LYS A 14 0.18 -13.63 13.78
N ALA A 15 0.27 -14.52 12.79
CA ALA A 15 0.71 -14.19 11.44
C ALA A 15 -0.16 -13.11 10.77
N ILE A 16 -1.47 -13.07 11.01
CA ILE A 16 -2.33 -12.00 10.46
C ILE A 16 -1.98 -10.65 11.09
N GLU A 17 -1.61 -10.64 12.37
CA GLU A 17 -1.18 -9.41 13.05
C GLU A 17 0.18 -8.93 12.55
N SER A 18 1.14 -9.85 12.36
CA SER A 18 2.44 -9.53 11.75
C SER A 18 2.28 -9.04 10.32
N ALA A 19 1.40 -9.65 9.53
CA ALA A 19 1.06 -9.18 8.19
C ALA A 19 0.48 -7.77 8.22
N PHE A 20 -0.44 -7.50 9.15
CA PHE A 20 -1.05 -6.18 9.32
C PHE A 20 0.00 -5.11 9.64
N GLN A 21 0.89 -5.38 10.61
CA GLN A 21 1.98 -4.48 10.96
C GLN A 21 2.95 -4.24 9.81
N ALA A 22 3.29 -5.29 9.06
CA ALA A 22 4.16 -5.19 7.89
C ALA A 22 3.54 -4.33 6.77
N VAL A 23 2.23 -4.43 6.51
CA VAL A 23 1.55 -3.52 5.57
C VAL A 23 1.60 -2.08 6.07
N LEU A 24 1.34 -1.83 7.36
CA LEU A 24 1.42 -0.47 7.90
C LEU A 24 2.83 0.10 7.79
N ALA A 25 3.86 -0.70 8.09
CA ALA A 25 5.25 -0.30 7.94
C ALA A 25 5.58 0.05 6.49
N SER A 26 5.15 -0.79 5.53
CA SER A 26 5.30 -0.54 4.09
C SER A 26 4.68 0.79 3.67
N VAL A 27 3.44 1.07 4.11
CA VAL A 27 2.74 2.34 3.82
C VAL A 27 3.47 3.55 4.40
N VAL A 28 3.91 3.45 5.66
CA VAL A 28 4.63 4.54 6.34
C VAL A 28 5.96 4.81 5.64
N VAL A 29 6.72 3.76 5.29
CA VAL A 29 8.00 3.88 4.58
C VAL A 29 7.81 4.49 3.20
N SER A 30 6.81 4.04 2.44
CA SER A 30 6.50 4.56 1.11
C SER A 30 6.11 6.04 1.16
N ALA A 31 5.24 6.42 2.10
CA ALA A 31 4.84 7.79 2.30
C ALA A 31 6.01 8.67 2.74
N ALA A 32 6.83 8.21 3.70
CA ALA A 32 8.01 8.93 4.17
C ALA A 32 9.05 9.12 3.06
N GLY A 33 9.31 8.08 2.27
CA GLY A 33 10.20 8.13 1.12
C GLY A 33 9.71 9.10 0.05
N THR A 34 8.41 9.08 -0.26
CA THR A 34 7.82 10.03 -1.23
C THR A 34 7.91 11.47 -0.74
N VAL A 35 7.60 11.71 0.54
CA VAL A 35 7.73 13.05 1.14
C VAL A 35 9.18 13.52 1.13
N ALA A 36 10.12 12.65 1.52
CA ALA A 36 11.54 12.98 1.55
C ALA A 36 12.11 13.30 0.16
N THR A 37 11.80 12.45 -0.83
CA THR A 37 12.35 12.59 -2.19
C THR A 37 11.65 13.68 -2.99
N VAL A 38 10.33 13.81 -2.89
CA VAL A 38 9.55 14.66 -3.80
C VAL A 38 9.19 16.00 -3.17
N LEU A 39 8.82 16.05 -1.89
CA LEU A 39 8.41 17.30 -1.26
C LEU A 39 9.58 18.11 -0.70
N PHE A 40 10.67 17.45 -0.28
CA PHE A 40 11.83 18.13 0.29
C PHE A 40 12.96 18.40 -0.71
N ASP A 41 13.06 17.66 -1.82
CA ASP A 41 13.97 18.00 -2.91
C ASP A 41 13.36 19.05 -3.84
N ARG A 42 13.56 20.33 -3.48
CA ARG A 42 13.06 21.45 -4.28
C ARG A 42 13.70 21.52 -5.67
N ALA A 43 14.93 21.06 -5.84
CA ALA A 43 15.61 21.12 -7.13
C ALA A 43 14.98 20.14 -8.10
N LEU A 44 14.76 18.90 -7.66
CA LEU A 44 14.08 17.87 -8.45
C LEU A 44 12.65 18.30 -8.82
N LEU A 45 11.88 18.80 -7.84
CA LEU A 45 10.51 19.22 -8.07
C LEU A 45 10.41 20.44 -8.99
N THR A 46 11.33 21.41 -8.86
CA THR A 46 11.37 22.58 -9.75
C THR A 46 11.77 22.19 -11.17
N GLY A 47 12.71 21.26 -11.33
CA GLY A 47 13.07 20.69 -12.63
C GLY A 47 11.86 20.05 -13.32
N TRP A 48 11.17 19.15 -12.64
CA TRP A 48 9.96 18.51 -13.17
C TRP A 48 8.85 19.51 -13.52
N VAL A 49 8.63 20.52 -12.68
CA VAL A 49 7.67 21.59 -12.96
C VAL A 49 8.06 22.38 -14.20
N THR A 50 9.35 22.68 -14.36
CA THR A 50 9.86 23.46 -15.50
C THR A 50 9.69 22.67 -16.79
N ASP A 51 10.10 21.40 -16.80
CA ASP A 51 9.92 20.49 -17.94
C ASP A 51 8.43 20.33 -18.30
N THR A 52 7.57 20.25 -17.30
CA THR A 52 6.11 20.16 -17.50
C THR A 52 5.57 21.46 -18.11
N LEU A 53 5.96 22.62 -17.60
CA LEU A 53 5.52 23.91 -18.12
C LEU A 53 6.03 24.17 -19.54
N ASP A 54 7.25 23.74 -19.86
CA ASP A 54 7.84 23.88 -21.19
C ASP A 54 7.15 23.01 -22.23
N SER A 55 6.54 21.89 -21.81
CA SER A 55 5.68 21.07 -22.67
C SER A 55 4.32 21.69 -22.99
N LEU A 56 3.92 22.75 -22.26
CA LEU A 56 2.64 23.43 -22.44
C LEU A 56 2.75 24.65 -23.39
N PRO A 57 1.68 24.97 -24.12
CA PRO A 57 1.55 26.22 -24.89
C PRO A 57 1.78 27.47 -24.00
N PRO A 58 2.41 28.54 -24.51
CA PRO A 58 2.77 29.72 -23.71
C PRO A 58 1.60 30.39 -22.97
N ASP A 59 0.40 30.35 -23.56
CA ASP A 59 -0.84 30.90 -23.01
C ASP A 59 -1.38 30.10 -21.82
N GLN A 60 -0.93 28.86 -21.63
CA GLN A 60 -1.34 27.97 -20.53
C GLN A 60 -0.30 27.90 -19.41
N ARG A 61 0.86 28.55 -19.58
CA ARG A 61 1.94 28.53 -18.59
C ARG A 61 1.58 29.39 -17.39
N MET A 62 1.47 28.76 -16.23
CA MET A 62 1.46 29.45 -14.95
C MET A 62 2.89 29.67 -14.44
N SER A 63 3.07 30.61 -13.52
CA SER A 63 4.39 30.84 -12.91
C SER A 63 4.92 29.58 -12.22
N VAL A 64 6.22 29.31 -12.35
CA VAL A 64 6.88 28.15 -11.72
C VAL A 64 6.55 28.03 -10.22
N PRO A 65 6.60 29.10 -9.40
CA PRO A 65 6.25 28.99 -7.98
C PRO A 65 4.80 28.59 -7.72
N ALA A 66 3.85 29.06 -8.55
CA ALA A 66 2.45 28.69 -8.43
C ALA A 66 2.22 27.21 -8.77
N MET A 67 2.85 26.71 -9.85
CA MET A 67 2.77 25.30 -10.23
C MET A 67 3.44 24.38 -9.21
N VAL A 68 4.60 24.76 -8.67
CA VAL A 68 5.27 24.06 -7.56
C VAL A 68 4.32 23.91 -6.38
N GLY A 69 3.68 25.01 -5.94
CA GLY A 69 2.73 24.98 -4.83
C GLY A 69 1.52 24.07 -5.10
N ALA A 70 0.95 24.15 -6.31
CA ALA A 70 -0.16 23.30 -6.72
C ALA A 70 0.22 21.81 -6.73
N MET A 71 1.38 21.45 -7.29
CA MET A 71 1.87 20.07 -7.30
C MET A 71 2.14 19.55 -5.90
N GLN A 72 2.73 20.36 -5.00
CA GLN A 72 2.95 19.96 -3.62
C GLN A 72 1.64 19.63 -2.88
N VAL A 73 0.61 20.47 -3.06
CA VAL A 73 -0.71 20.21 -2.47
C VAL A 73 -1.33 18.94 -3.07
N MET A 74 -1.30 18.79 -4.39
CA MET A 74 -1.85 17.62 -5.08
C MET A 74 -1.14 16.33 -4.66
N LEU A 75 0.19 16.35 -4.56
CA LEU A 75 1.00 15.24 -4.09
C LEU A 75 0.71 14.91 -2.62
N GLY A 76 0.65 15.92 -1.75
CA GLY A 76 0.29 15.73 -0.34
C GLY A 76 -1.09 15.08 -0.17
N VAL A 77 -2.09 15.54 -0.92
CA VAL A 77 -3.44 14.96 -0.93
C VAL A 77 -3.41 13.53 -1.46
N SER A 78 -2.66 13.28 -2.54
CA SER A 78 -2.52 11.95 -3.13
C SER A 78 -1.90 10.96 -2.14
N ILE A 79 -0.80 11.34 -1.47
CA ILE A 79 -0.13 10.54 -0.45
C ILE A 79 -1.11 10.20 0.68
N ALA A 80 -1.85 11.19 1.18
CA ALA A 80 -2.82 10.97 2.26
C ALA A 80 -3.96 10.01 1.83
N LEU A 81 -4.49 10.19 0.62
CA LEU A 81 -5.53 9.32 0.07
C LEU A 81 -5.05 7.89 -0.10
N PHE A 82 -3.89 7.68 -0.74
CA PHE A 82 -3.34 6.34 -0.93
C PHE A 82 -2.98 5.68 0.40
N ALA A 83 -2.32 6.40 1.31
CA ALA A 83 -2.00 5.87 2.64
C ALA A 83 -3.28 5.42 3.38
N GLY A 84 -4.32 6.27 3.39
CA GLY A 84 -5.62 5.94 3.98
C GLY A 84 -6.27 4.71 3.32
N LEU A 85 -6.20 4.60 1.99
CA LEU A 85 -6.73 3.46 1.25
C LEU A 85 -6.00 2.15 1.57
N PHE A 86 -4.67 2.19 1.67
CA PHE A 86 -3.88 1.01 2.06
C PHE A 86 -4.10 0.61 3.51
N VAL A 87 -4.25 1.57 4.42
CA VAL A 87 -4.66 1.30 5.80
C VAL A 87 -6.04 0.63 5.82
N LEU A 88 -6.99 1.10 5.01
CA LEU A 88 -8.29 0.46 4.86
C LEU A 88 -8.16 -0.99 4.35
N PHE A 89 -7.32 -1.25 3.36
CA PHE A 89 -7.04 -2.62 2.90
C PHE A 89 -6.41 -3.47 3.99
N ALA A 90 -5.45 -2.95 4.74
CA ALA A 90 -4.83 -3.64 5.88
C ALA A 90 -5.88 -4.02 6.94
N VAL A 91 -6.77 -3.09 7.30
CA VAL A 91 -7.86 -3.33 8.25
C VAL A 91 -8.83 -4.38 7.69
N LYS A 92 -9.22 -4.28 6.42
CA LYS A 92 -10.12 -5.26 5.80
C LYS A 92 -9.48 -6.65 5.73
N MET A 93 -8.18 -6.75 5.41
CA MET A 93 -7.40 -7.98 5.46
C MET A 93 -7.41 -8.56 6.88
N ARG A 94 -7.13 -7.74 7.89
CA ARG A 94 -7.16 -8.12 9.31
C ARG A 94 -8.51 -8.69 9.76
N THR A 95 -9.61 -8.25 9.15
CA THR A 95 -10.97 -8.79 9.41
C THR A 95 -11.32 -10.07 8.64
N GLY A 96 -10.37 -10.72 7.96
CA GLY A 96 -10.61 -11.97 7.23
C GLY A 96 -11.18 -11.80 5.82
N ARG A 97 -11.15 -10.59 5.25
CA ARG A 97 -11.63 -10.36 3.87
C ARG A 97 -10.56 -10.75 2.86
N ASN A 98 -10.78 -11.86 2.16
CA ASN A 98 -9.83 -12.40 1.19
C ASN A 98 -9.54 -11.47 0.00
N TRP A 99 -10.49 -10.62 -0.42
CA TRP A 99 -10.26 -9.67 -1.52
C TRP A 99 -9.15 -8.67 -1.18
N ALA A 100 -9.08 -8.20 0.07
CA ALA A 100 -8.06 -7.25 0.51
C ALA A 100 -6.67 -7.89 0.49
N ARG A 101 -6.59 -9.18 0.85
CA ARG A 101 -5.35 -9.97 0.73
C ARG A 101 -4.85 -10.02 -0.72
N VAL A 102 -5.75 -10.30 -1.67
CA VAL A 102 -5.39 -10.36 -3.09
C VAL A 102 -4.91 -9.00 -3.61
N VAL A 103 -5.63 -7.92 -3.29
CA VAL A 103 -5.25 -6.55 -3.68
C VAL A 103 -3.86 -6.17 -3.15
N LEU A 104 -3.59 -6.42 -1.87
CA LEU A 104 -2.28 -6.16 -1.26
C LEU A 104 -1.15 -6.99 -1.90
N THR A 105 -1.46 -8.21 -2.31
CA THR A 105 -0.50 -9.09 -3.00
C THR A 105 -0.16 -8.56 -4.38
N ILE A 106 -1.16 -8.16 -5.17
CA ILE A 106 -0.96 -7.57 -6.50
C ILE A 106 -0.15 -6.28 -6.38
N TYR A 107 -0.51 -5.41 -5.45
CA TYR A 107 0.24 -4.18 -5.19
C TYR A 107 1.71 -4.46 -4.85
N THR A 108 1.95 -5.41 -3.93
CA THR A 108 3.31 -5.79 -3.54
C THR A 108 4.10 -6.33 -4.74
N ALA A 109 3.47 -7.17 -5.58
CA ALA A 109 4.11 -7.71 -6.77
C ALA A 109 4.50 -6.61 -7.77
N MET A 110 3.62 -5.62 -7.98
CA MET A 110 3.94 -4.45 -8.79
C MET A 110 5.08 -3.62 -8.18
N GLY A 111 5.07 -3.41 -6.87
CA GLY A 111 6.16 -2.71 -6.17
C GLY A 111 7.51 -3.41 -6.31
N VAL A 112 7.54 -4.74 -6.17
CA VAL A 112 8.74 -5.56 -6.41
C VAL A 112 9.21 -5.39 -7.86
N TRP A 113 8.31 -5.48 -8.83
CA TRP A 113 8.64 -5.31 -10.24
C TRP A 113 9.22 -3.92 -10.54
N SER A 114 8.59 -2.86 -10.04
CA SER A 114 9.06 -1.48 -10.19
C SER A 114 10.43 -1.27 -9.55
N PHE A 115 10.65 -1.82 -8.35
CA PHE A 115 11.94 -1.76 -7.68
C PHE A 115 13.05 -2.47 -8.48
N LEU A 116 12.80 -3.70 -8.94
CA LEU A 116 13.77 -4.46 -9.73
C LEU A 116 14.08 -3.77 -11.07
N THR A 117 13.08 -3.17 -11.71
CA THR A 117 13.27 -2.39 -12.94
C THR A 117 14.15 -1.16 -12.68
N ALA A 118 13.92 -0.44 -11.58
CA ALA A 118 14.74 0.71 -11.20
C ALA A 118 16.19 0.29 -10.95
N VAL A 119 16.41 -0.77 -10.16
CA VAL A 119 17.75 -1.33 -9.90
C VAL A 119 18.43 -1.77 -11.19
N ALA A 120 17.70 -2.37 -12.13
CA ALA A 120 18.27 -2.78 -13.41
C ALA A 120 18.67 -1.58 -14.29
N SER A 121 17.95 -0.46 -14.19
CA SER A 121 18.23 0.75 -14.99
C SER A 121 19.33 1.65 -14.43
N SER A 122 19.41 1.83 -13.12
CA SER A 122 20.32 2.78 -12.48
C SER A 122 21.35 2.15 -11.53
N GLY A 123 21.25 0.84 -11.29
CA GLY A 123 22.08 0.13 -10.31
C GLY A 123 21.55 0.27 -8.87
N ALA A 124 22.35 -0.19 -7.91
CA ALA A 124 22.01 -0.14 -6.49
C ALA A 124 22.36 1.24 -5.89
N GLU A 125 21.51 2.23 -6.14
CA GLU A 125 21.69 3.58 -5.62
C GLU A 125 21.12 3.75 -4.20
N LEU A 126 21.70 4.69 -3.45
CA LEU A 126 21.23 5.05 -2.12
C LEU A 126 19.79 5.62 -2.15
N SER A 127 19.40 6.27 -3.25
CA SER A 127 18.04 6.78 -3.50
C SER A 127 16.97 5.68 -3.43
N LEU A 128 17.33 4.42 -3.75
CA LEU A 128 16.42 3.28 -3.78
C LEU A 128 16.20 2.64 -2.40
N MET A 129 16.83 3.13 -1.33
CA MET A 129 16.70 2.54 0.01
C MET A 129 15.25 2.51 0.51
N TRP A 130 14.47 3.56 0.19
CA TRP A 130 13.07 3.67 0.59
C TRP A 130 12.21 2.62 -0.12
N SER A 131 12.41 2.49 -1.43
CA SER A 131 11.74 1.47 -2.25
C SER A 131 12.10 0.06 -1.81
N LEU A 132 13.38 -0.18 -1.48
CA LEU A 132 13.83 -1.46 -0.94
C LEU A 132 13.13 -1.79 0.38
N ALA A 133 13.06 -0.82 1.30
CA ALA A 133 12.40 -1.00 2.59
C ALA A 133 10.89 -1.22 2.43
N GLU A 134 10.20 -0.44 1.57
CA GLU A 134 8.78 -0.63 1.25
C GLU A 134 8.52 -2.05 0.75
N VAL A 135 9.30 -2.50 -0.23
CA VAL A 135 9.19 -3.83 -0.84
C VAL A 135 9.49 -4.93 0.18
N ALA A 136 10.51 -4.78 1.01
CA ALA A 136 10.84 -5.75 2.05
C ALA A 136 9.69 -5.96 3.04
N PHE A 137 9.05 -4.87 3.48
CA PHE A 137 7.86 -4.95 4.34
C PHE A 137 6.64 -5.51 3.61
N GLY A 138 6.40 -5.12 2.36
CA GLY A 138 5.33 -5.66 1.52
C GLY A 138 5.45 -7.17 1.32
N VAL A 139 6.64 -7.65 0.94
CA VAL A 139 6.94 -9.09 0.77
C VAL A 139 6.77 -9.84 2.08
N THR A 140 7.27 -9.29 3.19
CA THR A 140 7.07 -9.85 4.53
C THR A 140 5.58 -10.01 4.84
N ALA A 141 4.77 -9.00 4.54
CA ALA A 141 3.33 -9.05 4.73
C ALA A 141 2.69 -10.18 3.91
N VAL A 142 3.05 -10.29 2.63
CA VAL A 142 2.56 -11.36 1.74
C VAL A 142 2.91 -12.74 2.30
N ILE A 143 4.16 -12.97 2.72
CA ILE A 143 4.58 -14.25 3.31
C ILE A 143 3.68 -14.60 4.51
N TYR A 144 3.46 -13.67 5.43
CA TYR A 144 2.59 -13.90 6.58
C TYR A 144 1.11 -14.11 6.21
N MET A 145 0.60 -13.43 5.17
CA MET A 145 -0.78 -13.59 4.67
C MET A 145 -1.06 -14.98 4.07
N PHE A 146 -0.02 -15.65 3.57
CA PHE A 146 -0.14 -16.96 2.91
C PHE A 146 0.36 -18.14 3.74
N ARG A 147 0.82 -17.92 4.98
CA ARG A 147 1.09 -19.01 5.92
C ARG A 147 -0.11 -19.94 6.08
N PRO A 148 0.09 -21.24 6.36
CA PRO A 148 -1.01 -22.21 6.50
C PRO A 148 -2.07 -21.77 7.51
N GLU A 149 -1.65 -21.23 8.66
CA GLU A 149 -2.56 -20.66 9.68
C GLU A 149 -3.41 -19.49 9.17
N SER A 150 -2.82 -18.58 8.39
CA SER A 150 -3.51 -17.44 7.78
C SER A 150 -4.52 -17.90 6.73
N THR A 151 -4.12 -18.86 5.88
CA THR A 151 -4.99 -19.41 4.85
C THR A 151 -6.21 -20.11 5.45
N LYS A 152 -6.03 -20.88 6.54
CA LYS A 152 -7.16 -21.47 7.29
C LYS A 152 -8.10 -20.40 7.86
N TYR A 153 -7.54 -19.32 8.44
CA TYR A 153 -8.32 -18.19 8.94
C TYR A 153 -9.19 -17.55 7.85
N PHE A 154 -8.63 -17.25 6.67
CA PHE A 154 -9.41 -16.68 5.56
C PHE A 154 -10.47 -17.65 5.00
N ALA A 155 -10.17 -18.95 4.98
CA ALA A 155 -11.12 -19.98 4.55
C ALA A 155 -12.32 -20.07 5.51
N GLU A 156 -12.08 -20.08 6.81
CA GLU A 156 -13.15 -20.14 7.82
C GLU A 156 -14.08 -18.92 7.75
N TYR A 157 -13.53 -17.72 7.54
CA TYR A 157 -14.35 -16.52 7.31
C TYR A 157 -15.19 -16.60 6.03
N LYS A 158 -14.64 -17.18 4.95
CA LYS A 158 -15.35 -17.38 3.69
C LYS A 158 -16.52 -18.36 3.88
N GLU A 159 -16.28 -19.48 4.54
CA GLU A 159 -17.28 -20.52 4.83
C GLU A 159 -18.42 -19.96 5.68
N ARG A 160 -18.13 -19.25 6.78
CA ARG A 160 -19.17 -18.64 7.62
C ARG A 160 -20.04 -17.65 6.85
N ARG A 161 -19.44 -16.84 5.98
CA ARG A 161 -20.20 -15.90 5.13
C ARG A 161 -21.09 -16.63 4.12
N GLN A 162 -20.62 -17.75 3.57
CA GLN A 162 -21.43 -18.58 2.66
C GLN A 162 -22.58 -19.25 3.40
N HIS A 163 -22.34 -19.78 4.60
CA HIS A 163 -23.39 -20.35 5.44
C HIS A 163 -24.45 -19.31 5.84
N ALA A 164 -24.02 -18.12 6.27
CA ALA A 164 -24.95 -17.03 6.60
C ALA A 164 -25.80 -16.59 5.41
N ARG A 165 -25.24 -16.60 4.19
CA ARG A 165 -25.97 -16.26 2.96
C ARG A 165 -26.95 -17.36 2.50
N ARG A 166 -26.74 -18.61 2.93
CA ARG A 166 -27.57 -19.77 2.56
C ARG A 166 -28.72 -20.04 3.55
N ARG A 167 -28.74 -19.40 4.71
CA ARG A 167 -29.87 -19.46 5.64
C ARG A 167 -30.89 -18.38 5.22
N PRO A 168 -32.08 -18.76 4.71
CA PRO A 168 -33.14 -17.83 4.34
C PRO A 168 -33.71 -17.11 5.57
#